data_AF-A0A537IEP8-F1
#
_entry.id   AF-A0A537IEP8-F1
#
_cell.length_a   1.000
_cell.length_b   1.000
_cell.length_c   1.000
_cell.angle_alpha   90.00
_cell.angle_beta   90.00
_cell.angle_gamma   90.00
#
_symmetry.space_group_name_H-M   'P 1'
#
loop_
_entity.id
_entity.type
_entity.pdbx_description
1 polymer ?
#
loop_
_entity_poly.entity_id
_entity_poly.type
_entity_poly.pdbx_seq_one_letter_code
_entity_poly.pdbx_strand_id
1 'polypeptide(L)'
;MTFGDDKWRKSVKVFYIAMTKMEIVYRPVYICFVYKADSFMPRRRRKNKISRLIVIILLIIFLPFAVWIGYRWWRYEKAKFTRYPEFGIAIPNDYSIHGIDVSKYQDIIAWEEVSAMRVNNIQIRFAFIKATEGIDNTDPQFRRNWRRAKSN
;
A
#
# COMPACT_ATOMS: atom_id res chain seq x y z
N MET A 1 -11.89 39.09 -2.63
CA MET A 1 -10.45 38.95 -2.93
C MET A 1 -10.30 38.84 -4.43
N THR A 2 -9.74 39.87 -5.06
CA THR A 2 -9.66 40.08 -6.51
C THR A 2 -8.31 39.58 -7.06
N PHE A 3 -8.34 38.72 -8.08
CA PHE A 3 -7.18 38.30 -8.87
C PHE A 3 -7.72 37.65 -10.16
N GLY A 4 -7.38 38.00 -11.39
CA GLY A 4 -6.61 39.08 -12.01
C GLY A 4 -6.87 38.88 -13.50
N ASP A 5 -7.36 39.91 -14.20
CA ASP A 5 -7.79 39.81 -15.60
C ASP A 5 -7.28 41.04 -16.37
N ASP A 6 -5.95 41.12 -16.41
CA ASP A 6 -5.20 42.32 -16.81
C ASP A 6 -4.83 42.29 -18.30
N LYS A 7 -5.16 41.19 -18.99
CA LYS A 7 -4.74 40.93 -20.37
C LYS A 7 -5.58 41.67 -21.40
N TRP A 8 -6.87 41.90 -21.11
CA TRP A 8 -7.81 42.53 -22.04
C TRP A 8 -7.73 44.06 -22.07
N ARG A 9 -7.28 44.72 -20.99
CA ARG A 9 -7.16 46.19 -20.94
C ARG A 9 -6.03 46.75 -21.81
N LYS A 10 -4.99 45.96 -22.12
CA LYS A 10 -3.85 46.43 -22.94
C LYS A 10 -4.20 46.48 -24.43
N SER A 11 -5.01 45.54 -24.94
CA SER A 11 -5.39 45.52 -26.36
C SER A 11 -6.38 46.64 -26.74
N VAL A 12 -7.31 47.00 -25.85
CA VAL A 12 -8.31 48.05 -26.15
C VAL A 12 -7.68 49.45 -26.17
N LYS A 13 -6.67 49.72 -25.34
CA LYS A 13 -5.98 51.02 -25.31
C LYS A 13 -5.12 51.29 -26.56
N VAL A 14 -4.53 50.27 -27.17
CA VAL A 14 -3.75 50.44 -28.41
C VAL A 14 -4.65 50.81 -29.59
N PHE A 15 -5.89 50.29 -29.61
CA PHE A 15 -6.83 50.55 -30.70
C PHE A 15 -7.38 51.99 -30.70
N TYR A 16 -7.59 52.59 -29.51
CA TYR A 16 -8.13 53.95 -29.40
C TYR A 16 -7.11 55.05 -29.75
N ILE A 17 -5.80 54.81 -29.58
CA ILE A 17 -4.76 55.82 -29.83
C ILE A 17 -4.46 55.99 -31.33
N ALA A 18 -4.75 54.98 -32.16
CA ALA A 18 -4.49 55.03 -33.61
C ALA A 18 -5.53 55.81 -34.42
N MET A 19 -6.68 56.17 -33.84
CA MET A 19 -7.83 56.75 -34.55
C MET A 19 -7.88 58.30 -34.59
N THR A 20 -6.95 59.01 -33.96
CA THR A 20 -7.04 60.48 -33.78
C THR A 20 -5.92 61.31 -34.42
N LYS A 21 -5.25 60.81 -35.46
CA LYS A 21 -4.39 61.65 -36.32
C LYS A 21 -4.54 61.26 -37.77
N MET A 22 -5.57 61.79 -38.42
CA MET A 22 -5.73 61.66 -39.86
C MET A 22 -6.43 62.90 -40.42
N GLU A 23 -5.72 64.03 -40.48
CA GLU A 23 -6.10 65.14 -41.35
C GLU A 23 -5.54 64.90 -42.77
N ILE A 24 -6.45 64.38 -43.58
CA ILE A 24 -6.72 64.55 -45.01
C ILE A 24 -5.74 65.48 -45.79
N VAL A 25 -4.93 64.87 -46.65
CA VAL A 25 -4.36 65.52 -47.85
C VAL A 25 -4.74 64.66 -49.06
N TYR A 26 -5.60 65.20 -49.92
CA TYR A 26 -6.08 64.56 -51.16
C TYR A 26 -4.99 64.59 -52.26
N ARG A 27 -4.59 63.42 -52.79
CA ARG A 27 -4.09 63.25 -54.17
C ARG A 27 -4.40 61.83 -54.70
N PRO A 28 -4.88 61.66 -55.94
CA PRO A 28 -5.30 60.36 -56.46
C PRO A 28 -4.21 59.74 -57.34
N VAL A 29 -3.54 58.68 -56.88
CA VAL A 29 -2.79 57.76 -57.76
C VAL A 29 -2.83 56.35 -57.17
N TYR A 30 -3.25 55.40 -58.02
CA TYR A 30 -3.45 53.97 -57.82
C TYR A 30 -2.35 53.25 -57.01
N ILE A 31 -2.74 52.50 -55.96
CA ILE A 31 -1.94 51.39 -55.41
C ILE A 31 -2.89 50.27 -54.98
N CYS A 32 -2.93 49.18 -55.75
CA CYS A 32 -3.48 47.91 -55.31
C CYS A 32 -2.62 47.36 -54.15
N PHE A 33 -3.16 47.32 -52.94
CA PHE A 33 -2.55 46.54 -51.86
C PHE A 33 -2.99 45.08 -51.99
N VAL A 34 -2.09 44.25 -52.54
CA VAL A 34 -2.16 42.79 -52.40
C VAL A 34 -1.91 42.48 -50.92
N TYR A 35 -2.97 42.28 -50.15
CA TYR A 35 -2.85 41.76 -48.79
C TYR A 35 -2.32 40.33 -48.88
N LYS A 36 -1.06 40.13 -48.48
CA LYS A 36 -0.54 38.79 -48.21
C LYS A 36 -1.21 38.29 -46.95
N ALA A 37 -2.25 37.49 -47.12
CA ALA A 37 -2.89 36.78 -46.03
C ALA A 37 -1.89 35.76 -45.48
N ASP A 38 -1.17 36.14 -44.44
CA ASP A 38 -0.38 35.20 -43.65
C ASP A 38 -1.38 34.26 -42.98
N SER A 39 -1.59 33.12 -43.62
CA SER A 39 -2.45 32.05 -43.15
C SER A 39 -1.99 31.62 -41.75
N PHE A 40 -2.68 32.13 -40.71
CA PHE A 40 -2.57 31.60 -39.36
C PHE A 40 -3.11 30.17 -39.36
N MET A 41 -2.26 29.20 -39.72
CA MET A 41 -2.58 27.79 -39.66
C MET A 41 -2.65 27.36 -38.19
N PRO A 42 -3.80 26.89 -37.67
CA PRO A 42 -3.82 26.24 -36.37
C PRO A 42 -3.06 24.92 -36.49
N ARG A 43 -1.92 24.81 -35.81
CA ARG A 43 -1.14 23.57 -35.74
C ARG A 43 -2.01 22.47 -35.15
N ARG A 44 -2.47 21.53 -35.99
CA ARG A 44 -3.31 20.39 -35.61
C ARG A 44 -2.67 19.63 -34.45
N ARG A 45 -3.20 19.76 -33.22
CA ARG A 45 -2.80 18.93 -32.07
C ARG A 45 -3.24 17.49 -32.32
N ARG A 46 -2.40 16.72 -33.01
CA ARG A 46 -2.60 15.29 -33.26
C ARG A 46 -1.84 14.49 -32.20
N LYS A 47 -2.27 14.53 -30.94
CA LYS A 47 -1.66 13.73 -29.85
C LYS A 47 -2.72 13.24 -28.86
N ASN A 48 -3.56 12.33 -29.32
CA ASN A 48 -4.60 11.73 -28.47
C ASN A 48 -4.48 10.19 -28.46
N LYS A 49 -3.78 9.59 -29.44
CA LYS A 49 -3.59 8.13 -29.55
C LYS A 49 -2.35 7.65 -28.79
N ILE A 50 -1.23 8.38 -28.88
CA ILE A 50 0.01 8.05 -28.15
C ILE A 50 -0.18 8.25 -26.64
N SER A 51 -0.86 9.31 -26.23
CA SER A 51 -1.20 9.52 -24.81
C SER A 51 -2.10 8.42 -24.26
N ARG A 52 -3.09 7.96 -25.03
CA ARG A 52 -3.90 6.78 -24.67
C ARG A 52 -3.05 5.52 -24.55
N LEU A 53 -2.12 5.27 -25.47
CA LEU A 53 -1.20 4.13 -25.42
C LEU A 53 -0.31 4.18 -24.18
N ILE A 54 0.24 5.35 -23.83
CA ILE A 54 1.05 5.53 -22.62
C ILE A 54 0.22 5.23 -21.37
N VAL A 55 -1.01 5.74 -21.29
CA VAL A 55 -1.91 5.45 -20.16
C VAL A 55 -2.24 3.96 -20.07
N ILE A 56 -2.48 3.28 -21.20
CA ILE A 56 -2.74 1.84 -21.23
C ILE A 56 -1.52 1.05 -20.74
N ILE A 57 -0.31 1.40 -21.19
CA ILE A 57 0.94 0.75 -20.76
C ILE A 57 1.16 0.94 -19.25
N LEU A 58 0.92 2.15 -18.74
CA LEU A 58 1.02 2.43 -17.30
C LEU A 58 0.02 1.60 -16.49
N LEU A 59 -1.22 1.45 -16.95
CA LEU A 59 -2.21 0.60 -16.29
C LEU A 59 -1.82 -0.88 -16.32
N ILE A 60 -1.27 -1.36 -17.45
CA ILE A 60 -0.80 -2.75 -17.60
C ILE A 60 0.38 -3.05 -16.66
N ILE A 61 1.22 -2.07 -16.34
CA ILE A 61 2.32 -2.24 -15.38
C ILE A 61 1.82 -2.09 -13.94
N PHE A 62 0.91 -1.13 -13.69
CA PHE A 62 0.40 -0.82 -12.36
C PHE A 62 -0.49 -1.94 -11.80
N LEU A 63 -1.36 -2.54 -12.62
CA LEU A 63 -2.25 -3.64 -12.21
C LEU A 63 -1.51 -4.85 -11.62
N PRO A 64 -0.56 -5.49 -12.31
CA PRO A 64 0.18 -6.62 -11.76
C PRO A 64 1.05 -6.21 -10.58
N PHE A 65 1.58 -4.97 -10.55
CA PHE A 65 2.31 -4.47 -9.40
C PHE A 65 1.42 -4.32 -8.15
N ALA A 66 0.21 -3.77 -8.30
CA ALA A 66 -0.78 -3.67 -7.23
C ALA A 66 -1.26 -5.06 -6.77
N VAL A 67 -1.48 -5.99 -7.70
CA VAL A 67 -1.81 -7.39 -7.38
C VAL A 67 -0.66 -8.07 -6.65
N TRP A 68 0.60 -7.82 -7.06
CA TRP A 68 1.78 -8.36 -6.38
C TRP A 68 1.93 -7.81 -4.96
N ILE A 69 1.74 -6.50 -4.76
CA ILE A 69 1.71 -5.87 -3.43
C ILE A 69 0.56 -6.46 -2.58
N GLY A 70 -0.64 -6.59 -3.14
CA GLY A 70 -1.79 -7.19 -2.47
C GLY A 70 -1.55 -8.65 -2.10
N TYR A 71 -0.95 -9.44 -2.99
CA TYR A 71 -0.55 -10.82 -2.73
C TYR A 71 0.50 -10.90 -1.62
N ARG A 72 1.52 -10.03 -1.66
CA ARG A 72 2.52 -9.92 -0.59
C ARG A 72 1.86 -9.57 0.74
N TRP A 73 0.98 -8.57 0.79
CA TRP A 73 0.25 -8.18 1.99
C TRP A 73 -0.58 -9.34 2.52
N TRP A 74 -1.36 -10.01 1.67
CA TRP A 74 -2.15 -11.16 2.08
C TRP A 74 -1.27 -12.28 2.68
N ARG A 75 -0.10 -12.54 2.09
CA ARG A 75 0.89 -13.48 2.63
C ARG A 75 1.47 -13.01 3.97
N TYR A 76 1.71 -11.72 4.15
CA TYR A 76 2.15 -11.14 5.43
C TYR A 76 1.09 -11.21 6.52
N GLU A 77 -0.19 -11.00 6.19
CA GLU A 77 -1.29 -11.09 7.15
C GLU A 77 -1.45 -12.52 7.68
N LYS A 78 -1.30 -13.53 6.81
CA LYS A 78 -1.26 -14.94 7.24
C LYS A 78 -0.05 -15.25 8.12
N ALA A 79 1.10 -14.64 7.82
CA ALA A 79 2.33 -14.83 8.57
C ALA A 79 2.42 -14.01 9.87
N LYS A 80 1.37 -13.28 10.28
CA LYS A 80 1.37 -12.59 11.57
C LYS A 80 1.44 -13.62 12.69
N PHE A 81 2.63 -13.77 13.25
CA PHE A 81 2.84 -14.47 14.50
C PHE A 81 2.08 -13.75 15.60
N THR A 82 1.25 -14.47 16.34
CA THR A 82 0.70 -13.93 17.58
C THR A 82 1.86 -13.86 18.57
N ARG A 83 2.25 -12.64 18.95
CA ARG A 83 3.20 -12.44 20.06
C ARG A 83 2.41 -12.53 21.36
N TYR A 84 2.77 -13.50 22.18
CA TYR A 84 2.25 -13.62 23.53
C TYR A 84 3.24 -12.96 24.49
N PRO A 85 2.93 -11.79 25.08
CA PRO A 85 3.82 -11.16 26.04
C PRO A 85 4.12 -12.07 27.24
N GLU A 86 3.22 -13.01 27.56
CA GLU A 86 3.37 -13.97 28.66
C GLU A 86 4.43 -15.04 28.37
N PHE A 87 4.52 -15.51 27.12
CA PHE A 87 5.48 -16.54 26.72
C PHE A 87 6.75 -15.96 26.09
N GLY A 88 6.77 -14.68 25.72
CA GLY A 88 7.90 -14.02 25.06
C GLY A 88 8.24 -14.58 23.67
N ILE A 89 7.45 -15.53 23.16
CA ILE A 89 7.68 -16.23 21.88
C ILE A 89 6.56 -15.93 20.88
N ALA A 90 6.94 -15.95 19.61
CA ALA A 90 6.04 -15.87 18.47
C ALA A 90 5.52 -17.27 18.13
N ILE A 91 4.21 -17.51 18.31
CA ILE A 91 3.60 -18.79 17.94
C ILE A 91 2.99 -18.66 16.54
N PRO A 92 3.34 -19.54 15.59
CA PRO A 92 2.75 -19.55 14.25
C PRO A 92 1.28 -19.99 14.33
N ASN A 93 0.37 -19.22 13.75
CA ASN A 93 -1.07 -19.51 13.78
C ASN A 93 -1.53 -20.51 12.70
N ASP A 94 -0.65 -20.91 11.78
CA ASP A 94 -0.99 -21.73 10.60
C ASP A 94 -1.10 -23.24 10.92
N TYR A 95 -0.87 -23.67 12.16
CA TYR A 95 -0.98 -25.06 12.58
C TYR A 95 -2.31 -25.32 13.30
N SER A 96 -2.95 -26.46 13.00
CA SER A 96 -4.24 -26.84 13.60
C SER A 96 -4.12 -27.47 14.99
N ILE A 97 -2.93 -27.95 15.33
CA ILE A 97 -2.64 -28.66 16.58
C ILE A 97 -1.37 -28.05 17.17
N HIS A 98 -1.46 -27.57 18.41
CA HIS A 98 -0.33 -27.07 19.17
C HIS A 98 -0.05 -27.99 20.35
N GLY A 99 1.22 -28.03 20.74
CA GLY A 99 1.64 -28.74 21.93
C GLY A 99 2.78 -28.02 22.63
N ILE A 100 3.03 -28.44 23.86
CA ILE A 100 4.07 -27.88 24.73
C ILE A 100 5.10 -28.96 25.07
N ASP A 101 6.36 -28.59 25.22
CA ASP A 101 7.37 -29.43 25.83
C ASP A 101 7.60 -28.98 27.29
N VAL A 102 7.62 -29.94 28.20
CA VAL A 102 7.74 -29.67 29.63
C VAL A 102 8.74 -30.60 30.27
N SER A 103 9.46 -30.06 31.24
CA SER A 103 10.50 -30.73 32.02
C SER A 103 10.56 -30.12 33.42
N LYS A 104 11.52 -30.57 34.23
CA LYS A 104 11.83 -29.99 35.54
C LYS A 104 12.09 -28.48 35.52
N TYR A 105 12.46 -27.89 34.37
CA TYR A 105 12.77 -26.46 34.26
C TYR A 105 11.53 -25.55 34.27
N GLN A 106 10.33 -26.09 34.02
CA GLN A 106 9.07 -25.34 33.98
C GLN A 106 8.35 -25.30 35.35
N ASP A 107 8.98 -25.80 36.42
CA ASP A 107 8.44 -25.82 37.78
C ASP A 107 7.00 -26.37 37.87
N ILE A 108 6.06 -25.64 38.48
CA ILE A 108 4.69 -26.13 38.69
C ILE A 108 3.81 -25.66 37.53
N ILE A 109 3.23 -26.61 36.82
CA ILE A 109 2.30 -26.37 35.71
C ILE A 109 0.85 -26.53 36.19
N ALA A 110 0.02 -25.51 35.95
CA ALA A 110 -1.42 -25.53 36.13
C ALA A 110 -2.10 -26.19 34.91
N TRP A 111 -2.16 -27.52 34.92
CA TRP A 111 -2.65 -28.30 33.77
C TRP A 111 -4.11 -28.03 33.38
N GLU A 112 -4.94 -27.61 34.33
CA GLU A 112 -6.33 -27.19 34.08
C GLU A 112 -6.40 -25.89 33.28
N GLU A 113 -5.54 -24.92 33.59
CA GLU A 113 -5.45 -23.68 32.82
C GLU A 113 -4.86 -23.94 31.42
N VAL A 114 -3.89 -24.85 31.32
CA VAL A 114 -3.30 -25.25 30.03
C VAL A 114 -4.34 -25.91 29.13
N SER A 115 -5.21 -26.77 29.65
CA SER A 115 -6.25 -27.44 28.84
C SER A 115 -7.42 -26.49 28.50
N ALA A 116 -7.76 -25.57 29.41
CA ALA A 116 -8.78 -24.55 29.21
C ALA A 116 -8.33 -23.39 28.31
N MET A 117 -7.02 -23.21 28.11
CA MET A 117 -6.46 -22.13 27.31
C MET A 117 -6.98 -22.18 25.87
N ARG A 118 -7.68 -21.11 25.47
CA ARG A 118 -8.10 -20.88 24.09
C ARG A 118 -7.87 -19.43 23.71
N VAL A 119 -6.85 -19.18 22.89
CA VAL A 119 -6.50 -17.82 22.44
C VAL A 119 -6.30 -17.81 20.94
N ASN A 120 -6.97 -16.91 20.21
CA ASN A 120 -6.84 -16.79 18.75
C ASN A 120 -6.99 -18.12 17.99
N ASN A 121 -7.97 -18.94 18.38
CA ASN A 121 -8.19 -20.31 17.89
C ASN A 121 -7.06 -21.32 18.16
N ILE A 122 -6.03 -20.96 18.93
CA ILE A 122 -4.98 -21.85 19.40
C ILE A 122 -5.43 -22.52 20.69
N GLN A 123 -5.26 -23.84 20.74
CA GLN A 123 -5.46 -24.68 21.92
C GLN A 123 -4.32 -25.70 22.00
N ILE A 124 -3.81 -25.93 23.20
CA ILE A 124 -2.83 -26.98 23.46
C ILE A 124 -3.54 -28.34 23.48
N ARG A 125 -3.14 -29.24 22.58
CA ARG A 125 -3.77 -30.56 22.40
C ARG A 125 -2.90 -31.72 22.85
N PHE A 126 -1.59 -31.51 22.95
CA PHE A 126 -0.65 -32.53 23.39
C PHE A 126 0.50 -31.89 24.16
N ALA A 127 1.18 -32.70 24.98
CA ALA A 127 2.37 -32.27 25.70
C ALA A 127 3.43 -33.36 25.64
N PHE A 128 4.68 -32.96 25.42
CA PHE A 128 5.84 -33.81 25.58
C PHE A 128 6.41 -33.59 26.98
N ILE A 129 6.45 -34.65 27.79
CA ILE A 129 6.96 -34.59 29.16
C ILE A 129 8.30 -35.31 29.20
N LYS A 130 9.37 -34.57 29.49
CA LYS A 130 10.70 -35.15 29.64
C LYS A 130 10.71 -36.18 30.78
N ALA A 131 11.23 -37.37 30.50
CA ALA A 131 11.30 -38.48 31.46
C ALA A 131 12.71 -38.68 32.02
N THR A 132 13.73 -38.60 31.16
CA THR A 132 15.14 -38.87 31.52
C THR A 132 16.10 -37.93 30.78
N GLU A 133 17.33 -37.85 31.28
CA GLU A 133 18.44 -37.11 30.70
C GLU A 133 19.74 -37.88 30.93
N GLY A 134 20.30 -38.50 29.89
CA GLY A 134 21.45 -39.40 30.03
C GLY A 134 21.05 -40.77 30.61
N ILE A 135 21.98 -41.44 31.29
CA ILE A 135 21.84 -42.83 31.74
C ILE A 135 21.08 -42.91 33.07
N ASP A 136 21.43 -42.08 34.06
CA ASP A 136 20.94 -42.23 35.45
C ASP A 136 20.07 -41.07 35.98
N ASN A 137 19.84 -40.03 35.18
CA ASN A 137 19.07 -38.87 35.64
C ASN A 137 17.63 -38.93 35.12
N THR A 138 16.68 -39.12 36.04
CA THR A 138 15.24 -39.11 35.78
C THR A 138 14.68 -37.72 36.13
N ASP A 139 13.71 -37.25 35.36
CA ASP A 139 13.06 -35.97 35.64
C ASP A 139 12.15 -36.11 36.88
N PRO A 140 12.43 -35.40 37.99
CA PRO A 140 11.65 -35.54 39.22
C PRO A 140 10.18 -35.15 39.05
N GLN A 141 9.86 -34.33 38.05
CA GLN A 141 8.51 -33.86 37.79
C GLN A 141 7.73 -34.77 36.84
N PHE A 142 8.38 -35.73 36.18
CA PHE A 142 7.74 -36.60 35.18
C PHE A 142 6.46 -37.25 35.71
N ARG A 143 6.53 -37.93 36.86
CA ARG A 143 5.38 -38.68 37.40
C ARG A 143 4.19 -37.78 37.74
N ARG A 144 4.45 -36.56 38.22
CA ARG A 144 3.42 -35.57 38.54
C ARG A 144 2.79 -35.01 37.27
N ASN A 145 3.63 -34.55 36.34
CA ASN A 145 3.21 -33.95 35.08
C ASN A 145 2.43 -34.98 34.25
N TRP A 146 2.89 -36.23 34.20
CA TRP A 146 2.21 -37.33 33.51
C TRP A 146 0.80 -37.59 34.02
N ARG A 147 0.63 -37.65 35.34
CA ARG A 147 -0.69 -37.86 35.96
C ARG A 147 -1.63 -36.69 35.69
N ARG A 148 -1.14 -35.46 35.86
CA ARG A 148 -1.96 -34.25 35.69
C ARG A 148 -2.32 -34.01 34.22
N ALA A 149 -1.41 -34.25 33.29
CA ALA A 149 -1.69 -34.14 31.86
C ALA A 149 -2.71 -35.17 31.38
N LYS A 150 -2.80 -36.33 32.02
CA LYS A 150 -3.79 -37.36 31.70
C LYS A 150 -5.18 -37.08 32.29
N SER A 151 -5.24 -36.36 33.39
CA SER A 151 -6.48 -36.09 34.12
C SER A 151 -7.20 -34.82 33.66
N ASN A 152 -6.64 -34.09 32.70
CA ASN A 152 -7.16 -32.84 32.12
C ASN A 152 -7.24 -32.98 30.60
#